data_AF-A0A7Z8K0U1-F1
#
_entry.id   AF-A0A7Z8K0U1-F1
#
_cell.length_a   1.000
_cell.length_b   1.000
_cell.length_c   1.000
_cell.angle_alpha   90.00
_cell.angle_beta   90.00
_cell.angle_gamma   90.00
#
_symmetry.space_group_name_H-M   'P 1'
#
loop_
_entity.id
_entity.type
_entity.pdbx_description
1 polymer ?
#
loop_
_entity_poly.entity_id
_entity_poly.type
_entity_poly.pdbx_seq_one_letter_code
_entity_poly.pdbx_strand_id
1 'polypeptide(L)'
;MHVLVAPGRFDARPGDGPAAAASAVRGLAGPSVAAGSDPWPALTAPEAVAALTAGWLEAAPGDTLVPLPLSDGGAGLVEAVHAARGGELLSVTTTDAHGAVVPGTVLVLTEPGGGRTAYVDGALALGAADPGALPATATTSAGLGTLLAAALDTGAGRVVVGLGGRRTVAHDAGAGLLAALGAAPADAAHGLDRAAGLSAEDLRGLGALRTALRGRDLVALHAHDLPLLGLGGASADLAEAGRVDPAAAQEAERAAAVFVRAAGEAAA
;
A
#
# COMPACT_ATOMS: atom_id res chain seq x y z
N MET A 1 16.88 -5.99 5.15
CA MET A 1 16.50 -7.41 4.95
C MET A 1 16.48 -8.14 6.28
N HIS A 2 15.30 -8.48 6.80
CA HIS A 2 15.17 -9.37 7.97
C HIS A 2 14.75 -10.76 7.48
N VAL A 3 15.56 -11.79 7.74
CA VAL A 3 15.20 -13.19 7.46
C VAL A 3 14.85 -13.84 8.80
N LEU A 4 13.58 -14.20 8.99
CA LEU A 4 13.12 -14.82 10.22
C LEU A 4 13.18 -16.35 10.10
N VAL A 5 14.29 -16.97 10.48
CA VAL A 5 14.36 -18.44 10.59
C VAL A 5 13.91 -18.86 11.98
N ALA A 6 12.63 -19.23 12.13
CA ALA A 6 12.11 -19.76 13.38
C ALA A 6 12.03 -21.30 13.32
N PRO A 7 12.63 -22.05 14.26
CA PRO A 7 12.42 -23.49 14.36
C PRO A 7 11.02 -23.82 14.93
N GLY A 8 10.16 -24.58 14.24
CA GLY A 8 8.92 -25.06 14.85
C GLY A 8 7.87 -25.74 13.96
N ARG A 9 6.92 -26.47 14.58
CA ARG A 9 5.71 -27.03 13.95
C ARG A 9 4.67 -25.92 13.79
N PHE A 10 4.36 -25.50 12.56
CA PHE A 10 3.33 -24.50 12.28
C PHE A 10 1.90 -25.08 12.13
N ASP A 11 1.76 -26.41 12.18
CA ASP A 11 0.48 -27.14 12.22
C ASP A 11 -0.02 -27.44 13.64
N ALA A 12 0.76 -27.10 14.68
CA ALA A 12 0.43 -27.44 16.06
C ALA A 12 -0.70 -26.58 16.63
N ARG A 13 -1.76 -27.22 17.13
CA ARG A 13 -2.82 -26.58 17.92
C ARG A 13 -2.44 -26.61 19.41
N PRO A 14 -3.01 -25.73 20.25
CA PRO A 14 -2.90 -25.87 21.71
C PRO A 14 -3.39 -27.26 22.13
N GLY A 15 -2.47 -28.15 22.56
CA GLY A 15 -2.77 -29.52 22.99
C GLY A 15 -2.00 -30.64 22.28
N ASP A 16 -1.26 -30.34 21.21
CA ASP A 16 -0.45 -31.38 20.53
C ASP A 16 0.76 -31.78 21.37
N GLY A 17 0.82 -33.06 21.77
CA GLY A 17 1.90 -33.62 22.59
C GLY A 17 3.21 -33.84 21.82
N PRO A 18 4.36 -33.93 22.52
CA PRO A 18 5.65 -34.15 21.88
C PRO A 18 5.80 -35.60 21.39
N ALA A 19 6.05 -35.80 20.09
CA ALA A 19 6.44 -37.08 19.52
C ALA A 19 7.87 -37.02 18.94
N ALA A 20 8.58 -38.15 19.07
CA ALA A 20 10.02 -38.32 18.91
C ALA A 20 10.60 -38.03 17.51
N ALA A 21 11.89 -37.68 17.49
CA ALA A 21 12.64 -37.05 16.42
C ALA A 21 12.99 -37.95 15.21
N ALA A 22 12.77 -37.41 14.00
CA ALA A 22 13.58 -37.65 12.79
C ALA A 22 13.33 -36.50 11.78
N SER A 23 14.43 -35.89 11.31
CA SER A 23 14.59 -34.62 10.55
C SER A 23 14.29 -33.33 11.34
N ALA A 24 15.34 -32.53 11.48
CA ALA A 24 15.44 -31.41 12.39
C ALA A 24 15.27 -30.09 11.64
N VAL A 25 14.46 -29.21 12.22
CA VAL A 25 14.27 -27.79 11.89
C VAL A 25 13.38 -27.48 10.68
N ARG A 26 12.33 -26.68 10.95
CA ARG A 26 11.29 -26.20 10.05
C ARG A 26 11.39 -24.67 10.05
N GLY A 27 12.10 -24.07 9.11
CA GLY A 27 12.38 -22.63 9.07
C GLY A 27 11.47 -21.86 8.11
N LEU A 28 11.06 -20.64 8.50
CA LEU A 28 10.59 -19.61 7.58
C LEU A 28 11.82 -19.00 6.87
N ALA A 29 11.71 -18.77 5.58
CA ALA A 29 12.57 -17.81 4.89
C ALA A 29 11.65 -16.80 4.19
N GLY A 30 11.80 -15.53 4.57
CA GLY A 30 10.98 -14.45 4.07
C GLY A 30 11.66 -13.11 4.27
N PRO A 31 12.50 -12.63 3.34
CA PRO A 31 12.91 -11.25 3.34
C PRO A 31 11.71 -10.37 2.99
N SER A 32 11.51 -9.28 3.75
CA SER A 32 10.85 -8.10 3.20
C SER A 32 11.85 -7.47 2.22
N VAL A 33 11.53 -7.45 0.92
CA VAL A 33 12.32 -6.69 -0.04
C VAL A 33 11.55 -5.44 -0.39
N ALA A 34 12.01 -4.30 0.13
CA ALA A 34 11.60 -3.01 -0.39
C ALA A 34 12.22 -2.86 -1.79
N ALA A 35 11.39 -2.62 -2.80
CA ALA A 35 11.90 -2.27 -4.12
C ALA A 35 12.67 -0.93 -4.03
N GLY A 36 14.00 -1.02 -4.03
CA GLY A 36 14.92 0.10 -4.27
C GLY A 36 15.38 0.90 -3.05
N SER A 37 16.44 0.42 -2.40
CA SER A 37 17.45 1.25 -1.70
C SER A 37 18.78 0.52 -1.45
N ASP A 38 18.83 -0.80 -1.56
CA ASP A 38 20.05 -1.57 -1.29
C ASP A 38 20.80 -1.90 -2.61
N PRO A 39 22.15 -2.02 -2.60
CA PRO A 39 22.98 -2.23 -3.79
C PRO A 39 22.86 -3.63 -4.42
N TRP A 40 21.86 -4.41 -4.02
CA TRP A 40 21.57 -5.72 -4.60
C TRP A 40 20.72 -5.52 -5.87
N PRO A 41 20.89 -6.33 -6.93
CA PRO A 41 19.90 -6.38 -8.01
C PRO A 41 18.52 -6.59 -7.38
N ALA A 42 17.57 -5.70 -7.70
CA ALA A 42 16.31 -5.58 -6.97
C ALA A 42 15.41 -6.81 -7.20
N LEU A 43 15.68 -7.88 -6.44
CA LEU A 43 14.81 -9.04 -6.39
C LEU A 43 13.48 -8.61 -5.78
N THR A 44 12.38 -9.10 -6.33
CA THR A 44 11.09 -9.09 -5.65
C THR A 44 11.15 -9.98 -4.40
N ALA A 45 10.24 -9.80 -3.46
CA ALA A 45 10.18 -10.66 -2.28
C ALA A 45 10.06 -12.16 -2.64
N PRO A 46 9.23 -12.58 -3.62
CA PRO A 46 9.20 -13.98 -4.08
C PRO A 46 10.53 -14.46 -4.66
N GLU A 47 11.23 -13.65 -5.47
CA GLU A 47 12.53 -14.02 -6.04
C GLU A 47 13.60 -14.19 -4.95
N ALA A 48 13.61 -13.29 -3.96
CA ALA A 48 14.53 -13.38 -2.84
C ALA A 48 14.25 -14.62 -1.97
N VAL A 49 12.98 -14.94 -1.71
CA VAL A 49 12.59 -16.20 -1.04
C VAL A 49 13.04 -17.42 -1.84
N ALA A 50 12.84 -17.42 -3.15
CA ALA A 50 13.23 -18.53 -4.01
C ALA A 50 14.76 -18.75 -4.00
N ALA A 51 15.54 -17.69 -4.12
CA ALA A 51 17.00 -17.75 -4.07
C ALA A 51 17.51 -18.27 -2.72
N LEU A 52 16.95 -17.80 -1.60
CA LEU A 52 17.29 -18.26 -0.26
C LEU A 52 16.91 -19.74 -0.05
N THR A 53 15.73 -20.14 -0.54
CA THR A 53 15.24 -21.52 -0.44
C THR A 53 16.16 -22.46 -1.22
N ALA A 54 16.56 -22.08 -2.44
CA ALA A 54 17.49 -22.86 -3.26
C ALA A 54 18.85 -23.04 -2.56
N GLY A 55 19.47 -21.95 -2.11
CA GLY A 55 20.76 -22.02 -1.43
C GLY A 55 20.72 -22.80 -0.11
N TRP A 56 19.61 -22.74 0.63
CA TRP A 56 19.44 -23.53 1.85
C TRP A 56 19.38 -25.03 1.56
N LEU A 57 18.60 -25.44 0.56
CA LEU A 57 18.44 -26.86 0.21
C LEU A 57 19.71 -27.45 -0.42
N GLU A 58 20.59 -26.64 -1.01
CA GLU A 58 21.93 -27.09 -1.42
C GLU A 58 22.78 -27.52 -0.22
N ALA A 59 22.75 -26.75 0.87
CA ALA A 59 23.53 -27.04 2.07
C ALA A 59 22.86 -28.06 3.00
N ALA A 60 21.53 -28.11 3.03
CA ALA A 60 20.72 -28.98 3.88
C ALA A 60 19.54 -29.62 3.11
N PRO A 61 19.79 -30.62 2.25
CA PRO A 61 18.75 -31.21 1.39
C PRO A 61 17.63 -31.95 2.16
N GLY A 62 17.85 -32.28 3.42
CA GLY A 62 16.88 -32.97 4.28
C GLY A 62 15.86 -32.05 4.95
N ASP A 63 16.02 -30.74 4.82
CA ASP A 63 15.16 -29.75 5.46
C ASP A 63 13.87 -29.53 4.67
N THR A 64 12.80 -29.18 5.38
CA THR A 64 11.54 -28.76 4.77
C THR A 64 11.33 -27.27 5.05
N LEU A 65 11.17 -26.48 3.99
CA LEU A 65 11.04 -25.04 4.05
C LEU A 65 9.64 -24.60 3.63
N VAL A 66 9.13 -23.56 4.28
CA VAL A 66 7.87 -22.90 3.90
C VAL A 66 8.22 -21.51 3.36
N PRO A 67 8.15 -21.30 2.03
CA PRO A 67 8.48 -20.01 1.42
C PRO A 67 7.40 -18.98 1.76
N LEU A 68 7.79 -17.89 2.41
CA LEU A 68 6.87 -16.85 2.85
C LEU A 68 7.40 -15.47 2.49
N PRO A 69 7.14 -15.00 1.25
CA PRO A 69 7.47 -13.64 0.86
C PRO A 69 6.64 -12.65 1.68
N LEU A 70 7.29 -11.58 2.15
CA LEU A 70 6.68 -10.55 2.99
C LEU A 70 6.77 -9.19 2.29
N SER A 71 5.82 -8.32 2.59
CA SER A 71 5.80 -6.92 2.19
C SER A 71 5.50 -6.03 3.41
N ASP A 72 6.08 -4.83 3.41
CA ASP A 72 5.85 -3.78 4.40
C ASP A 72 4.72 -2.81 3.99
N GLY A 73 4.00 -3.10 2.90
CA GLY A 73 2.98 -2.23 2.31
C GLY A 73 3.51 -1.33 1.19
N GLY A 74 4.81 -1.38 0.89
CA GLY A 74 5.39 -0.82 -0.32
C GLY A 74 5.12 -1.66 -1.56
N ALA A 75 5.78 -1.28 -2.67
CA ALA A 75 5.70 -2.00 -3.94
C ALA A 75 6.07 -3.48 -3.77
N GLY A 76 5.27 -4.37 -4.36
CA GLY A 76 5.43 -5.81 -4.21
C GLY A 76 4.41 -6.46 -3.28
N LEU A 77 3.44 -5.70 -2.74
CA LEU A 77 2.47 -6.22 -1.75
C LEU A 77 1.60 -7.32 -2.36
N VAL A 78 1.02 -7.06 -3.52
CA VAL A 78 0.15 -8.01 -4.21
C VAL A 78 0.93 -9.25 -4.63
N GLU A 79 2.14 -9.11 -5.18
CA GLU A 79 2.99 -10.24 -5.56
C GLU A 79 3.38 -11.10 -4.34
N ALA A 80 3.77 -10.47 -3.23
CA ALA A 80 4.15 -11.19 -2.01
C ALA A 80 2.97 -11.99 -1.45
N VAL A 81 1.79 -11.37 -1.31
CA VAL A 81 0.61 -12.07 -0.78
C VAL A 81 0.15 -13.16 -1.74
N HIS A 82 0.14 -12.90 -3.05
CA HIS A 82 -0.25 -13.89 -4.05
C HIS A 82 0.70 -15.10 -4.06
N ALA A 83 2.02 -14.86 -4.02
CA ALA A 83 3.00 -15.95 -3.98
C ALA A 83 2.85 -16.82 -2.71
N ALA A 84 2.50 -16.22 -1.58
CA ALA A 84 2.31 -16.93 -0.32
C ALA A 84 0.95 -17.65 -0.23
N ARG A 85 -0.12 -17.10 -0.83
CA ARG A 85 -1.51 -17.50 -0.53
C ARG A 85 -2.38 -17.83 -1.75
N GLY A 86 -1.87 -17.63 -2.97
CA GLY A 86 -2.64 -17.77 -4.19
C GLY A 86 -3.69 -16.66 -4.34
N GLY A 87 -4.89 -17.01 -4.81
CA GLY A 87 -6.00 -16.09 -5.01
C GLY A 87 -6.22 -15.64 -6.44
N GLU A 88 -7.27 -14.87 -6.65
CA GLU A 88 -7.68 -14.35 -7.95
C GLU A 88 -7.10 -12.96 -8.17
N LEU A 89 -6.46 -12.75 -9.32
CA LEU A 89 -5.92 -11.46 -9.72
C LEU A 89 -6.90 -10.77 -10.67
N LEU A 90 -7.33 -9.58 -10.30
CA LEU A 90 -8.14 -8.69 -11.13
C LEU A 90 -7.23 -7.62 -11.74
N SER A 91 -7.10 -7.62 -13.06
CA SER A 91 -6.43 -6.53 -13.79
C SER A 91 -7.31 -5.30 -13.83
N VAL A 92 -6.75 -4.15 -13.47
CA VAL A 92 -7.43 -2.86 -13.42
C VAL A 92 -6.61 -1.84 -14.19
N THR A 93 -7.22 -1.13 -15.14
CA THR A 93 -6.58 0.04 -15.75
C THR A 93 -6.72 1.23 -14.81
N THR A 94 -5.60 1.83 -14.42
CA THR A 94 -5.57 2.98 -13.51
C THR A 94 -4.60 4.04 -14.02
N THR A 95 -4.34 5.08 -13.23
CA THR A 95 -3.32 6.09 -13.50
C THR A 95 -2.23 6.08 -12.44
N ASP A 96 -1.02 6.51 -12.81
CA ASP A 96 -0.01 6.89 -11.83
C ASP A 96 -0.26 8.30 -11.27
N ALA A 97 0.63 8.74 -10.38
CA ALA A 97 0.52 10.04 -9.73
C ALA A 97 0.71 11.24 -10.68
N HIS A 98 1.16 11.01 -11.91
CA HIS A 98 1.33 12.01 -12.95
C HIS A 98 0.22 11.96 -14.01
N GLY A 99 -0.77 11.08 -13.82
CA GLY A 99 -1.91 10.91 -14.73
C GLY A 99 -1.63 10.00 -15.92
N ALA A 100 -0.46 9.37 -16.00
CA ALA A 100 -0.18 8.38 -17.05
C ALA A 100 -0.99 7.11 -16.78
N VAL A 101 -1.56 6.52 -17.83
CA VAL A 101 -2.31 5.27 -17.71
C VAL A 101 -1.34 4.13 -17.44
N VAL A 102 -1.55 3.41 -16.34
CA VAL A 102 -0.73 2.27 -15.91
C VAL A 102 -1.60 1.06 -15.58
N PRO A 103 -1.11 -0.17 -15.80
CA PRO A 103 -1.79 -1.35 -15.30
C PRO A 103 -1.66 -1.42 -13.78
N GLY A 104 -2.76 -1.74 -13.11
CA GLY A 104 -2.78 -2.13 -11.71
C GLY A 104 -3.43 -3.50 -11.53
N THR A 105 -3.25 -4.05 -10.34
CA THR A 105 -3.77 -5.38 -9.99
C THR A 105 -4.38 -5.34 -8.60
N VAL A 106 -5.56 -5.93 -8.46
CA VAL A 106 -6.18 -6.22 -7.18
C VAL A 106 -6.15 -7.72 -6.96
N LEU A 107 -5.65 -8.16 -5.80
CA LEU A 107 -5.70 -9.57 -5.42
C LEU A 107 -6.93 -9.81 -4.54
N VAL A 108 -7.70 -10.85 -4.84
CA VAL A 108 -8.86 -11.28 -4.06
C VAL A 108 -8.59 -12.66 -3.49
N LEU A 109 -8.65 -12.76 -2.16
CA LEU A 109 -8.57 -14.01 -1.41
C LEU A 109 -9.95 -14.38 -0.85
N THR A 110 -10.32 -15.65 -1.01
CA THR A 110 -11.44 -16.22 -0.26
C THR A 110 -10.92 -16.87 1.01
N GLU A 111 -11.33 -16.33 2.15
CA GLU A 111 -10.90 -16.78 3.47
C GLU A 111 -11.62 -18.06 3.90
N PRO A 112 -11.04 -18.86 4.81
CA PRO A 112 -11.75 -19.92 5.50
C PRO A 112 -13.03 -19.37 6.15
N GLY A 113 -14.19 -19.85 5.72
CA GLY A 113 -15.51 -19.31 6.12
C GLY A 113 -16.22 -18.49 5.05
N GLY A 114 -15.64 -18.34 3.85
CA GLY A 114 -16.29 -17.75 2.68
C GLY A 114 -16.26 -16.22 2.62
N GLY A 115 -15.68 -15.56 3.62
CA GLY A 115 -15.38 -14.13 3.55
C GLY A 115 -14.35 -13.83 2.46
N ARG A 116 -14.31 -12.59 1.98
CA ARG A 116 -13.33 -12.16 0.97
C ARG A 116 -12.47 -11.01 1.49
N THR A 117 -11.17 -11.11 1.23
CA THR A 117 -10.17 -10.06 1.48
C THR A 117 -9.60 -9.61 0.14
N ALA A 118 -9.63 -8.31 -0.12
CA ALA A 118 -8.96 -7.72 -1.28
C ALA A 118 -7.64 -7.04 -0.85
N TYR A 119 -6.61 -7.15 -1.67
CA TYR A 119 -5.31 -6.50 -1.49
C TYR A 119 -5.05 -5.57 -2.66
N VAL A 120 -4.63 -4.34 -2.35
CA VAL A 120 -4.29 -3.30 -3.32
C VAL A 120 -2.87 -2.84 -3.05
N ASP A 121 -2.01 -2.87 -4.07
CA ASP A 121 -0.70 -2.21 -4.05
C ASP A 121 -0.82 -0.83 -4.68
N GLY A 122 -0.75 0.21 -3.85
CA GLY A 122 -0.84 1.59 -4.29
C GLY A 122 0.45 2.18 -4.85
N ALA A 123 1.59 1.49 -4.76
CA ALA A 123 2.88 2.10 -5.05
C ALA A 123 3.01 2.61 -6.49
N LEU A 124 2.49 1.84 -7.47
CA LEU A 124 2.45 2.28 -8.87
C LEU A 124 1.51 3.46 -9.08
N ALA A 125 0.33 3.43 -8.47
CA ALA A 125 -0.67 4.48 -8.62
C ALA A 125 -0.26 5.79 -7.93
N LEU A 126 0.52 5.72 -6.86
CA LEU A 126 1.03 6.88 -6.12
C LEU A 126 2.41 7.36 -6.62
N GLY A 127 2.94 6.71 -7.65
CA GLY A 127 4.19 7.06 -8.33
C GLY A 127 5.44 6.83 -7.50
N ALA A 128 6.60 6.88 -8.16
CA ALA A 128 7.91 6.89 -7.52
C ALA A 128 8.67 8.16 -7.91
N ALA A 129 9.53 8.67 -7.03
CA ALA A 129 10.33 9.86 -7.29
C ALA A 129 11.25 9.68 -8.52
N ASP A 130 11.02 10.51 -9.54
CA ASP A 130 11.82 10.64 -10.76
C ASP A 130 12.34 12.09 -10.91
N PRO A 131 13.67 12.31 -11.06
CA PRO A 131 14.25 13.63 -11.32
C PRO A 131 13.80 14.19 -12.68
N GLY A 132 12.69 14.91 -12.69
CA GLY A 132 12.10 15.52 -13.91
C GLY A 132 10.57 15.51 -13.94
N ALA A 133 9.93 14.91 -12.94
CA ALA A 133 8.49 14.81 -12.83
C ALA A 133 7.80 16.13 -12.43
N LEU A 134 6.46 16.12 -12.48
CA LEU A 134 5.60 17.21 -12.00
C LEU A 134 5.95 17.64 -10.56
N PRO A 135 5.71 18.91 -10.18
CA PRO A 135 5.76 19.33 -8.79
C PRO A 135 4.91 18.42 -7.91
N ALA A 136 5.35 18.12 -6.68
CA ALA A 136 4.62 17.24 -5.76
C ALA A 136 3.16 17.67 -5.57
N THR A 137 2.88 18.99 -5.51
CA THR A 137 1.52 19.53 -5.39
C THR A 137 0.64 19.33 -6.61
N ALA A 138 1.21 19.02 -7.78
CA ALA A 138 0.48 18.72 -9.00
C ALA A 138 0.23 17.21 -9.20
N THR A 139 0.77 16.37 -8.32
CA THR A 139 0.53 14.92 -8.36
C THR A 139 -0.84 14.56 -7.81
N THR A 140 -1.33 13.35 -8.08
CA THR A 140 -2.64 12.89 -7.62
C THR A 140 -2.63 11.46 -7.06
N SER A 141 -3.54 11.19 -6.13
CA SER A 141 -3.86 9.86 -5.61
C SER A 141 -5.06 9.19 -6.31
N ALA A 142 -5.59 9.77 -7.40
CA ALA A 142 -6.78 9.27 -8.09
C ALA A 142 -6.65 7.81 -8.55
N GLY A 143 -5.47 7.41 -9.02
CA GLY A 143 -5.22 6.04 -9.43
C GLY A 143 -5.38 5.02 -8.30
N LEU A 144 -5.01 5.40 -7.06
CA LEU A 144 -5.25 4.56 -5.89
C LEU A 144 -6.74 4.42 -5.62
N GLY A 145 -7.50 5.51 -5.76
CA GLY A 145 -8.95 5.49 -5.62
C GLY A 145 -9.62 4.55 -6.64
N THR A 146 -9.15 4.52 -7.89
CA THR A 146 -9.61 3.57 -8.91
C THR A 146 -9.36 2.11 -8.51
N LEU A 147 -8.16 1.80 -7.98
CA LEU A 147 -7.85 0.46 -7.50
C LEU A 147 -8.68 0.06 -6.28
N LEU A 148 -8.88 1.00 -5.36
CA LEU A 148 -9.71 0.80 -4.17
C LEU A 148 -11.18 0.58 -4.56
N ALA A 149 -11.72 1.36 -5.51
CA ALA A 149 -13.06 1.15 -6.04
C ALA A 149 -13.21 -0.27 -6.62
N ALA A 150 -12.27 -0.70 -7.46
CA ALA A 150 -12.27 -2.06 -8.01
C ALA A 150 -12.22 -3.13 -6.92
N ALA A 151 -11.40 -2.93 -5.87
CA ALA A 151 -11.33 -3.83 -4.72
C ALA A 151 -12.65 -3.90 -3.94
N LEU A 152 -13.33 -2.78 -3.77
CA LEU A 152 -14.62 -2.71 -3.08
C LEU A 152 -15.74 -3.38 -3.91
N ASP A 153 -15.70 -3.26 -5.23
CA ASP A 153 -16.66 -3.87 -6.17
C ASP A 153 -16.57 -5.40 -6.21
N THR A 154 -15.44 -5.97 -5.79
CA THR A 154 -15.32 -7.42 -5.58
C THR A 154 -16.27 -7.92 -4.48
N GLY A 155 -16.82 -7.03 -3.65
CA GLY A 155 -17.63 -7.38 -2.49
C GLY A 155 -16.81 -7.98 -1.35
N ALA A 156 -15.53 -7.61 -1.25
CA ALA A 156 -14.67 -7.96 -0.13
C ALA A 156 -15.15 -7.25 1.15
N GLY A 157 -15.22 -8.02 2.24
CA GLY A 157 -15.54 -7.48 3.57
C GLY A 157 -14.32 -6.81 4.22
N ARG A 158 -13.12 -7.20 3.78
CA ARG A 158 -11.84 -6.62 4.18
C ARG A 158 -11.08 -6.13 2.95
N VAL A 159 -10.51 -4.93 3.01
CA VAL A 159 -9.58 -4.43 1.99
C VAL A 159 -8.29 -3.96 2.66
N VAL A 160 -7.17 -4.51 2.23
CA VAL A 160 -5.83 -4.15 2.67
C VAL A 160 -5.16 -3.34 1.57
N VAL A 161 -4.73 -2.13 1.88
CA VAL A 161 -4.17 -1.18 0.92
C VAL A 161 -2.75 -0.84 1.31
N GLY A 162 -1.77 -1.18 0.48
CA GLY A 162 -0.42 -0.67 0.59
C GLY A 162 -0.38 0.77 0.08
N LEU A 163 0.00 1.73 0.94
CA LEU A 163 0.11 3.14 0.57
C LEU A 163 1.46 3.51 -0.07
N GLY A 164 2.23 2.52 -0.47
CA GLY A 164 3.58 2.72 -0.99
C GLY A 164 4.61 2.95 0.12
N GLY A 165 5.81 3.31 -0.31
CA GLY A 165 6.98 3.44 0.56
C GLY A 165 7.53 4.86 0.53
N ARG A 166 8.75 5.06 1.07
CA ARG A 166 9.37 6.38 1.11
C ARG A 166 9.41 7.05 -0.26
N ARG A 167 9.56 6.32 -1.36
CA ARG A 167 9.69 6.88 -2.71
C ARG A 167 8.39 7.38 -3.31
N THR A 168 7.25 7.18 -2.65
CA THR A 168 5.95 7.67 -3.10
C THR A 168 5.93 9.19 -3.20
N VAL A 169 5.30 9.71 -4.26
CA VAL A 169 5.31 11.16 -4.59
C VAL A 169 3.94 11.83 -4.58
N ALA A 170 2.85 11.06 -4.60
CA ALA A 170 1.50 11.62 -4.52
C ALA A 170 1.32 12.50 -3.26
N HIS A 171 1.01 13.78 -3.45
CA HIS A 171 0.85 14.77 -2.38
C HIS A 171 -0.34 15.69 -2.64
N ASP A 172 -1.54 15.10 -2.70
CA ASP A 172 -2.82 15.80 -2.93
C ASP A 172 -3.78 15.72 -1.73
N ALA A 173 -3.25 15.39 -0.54
CA ALA A 173 -4.01 15.17 0.70
C ALA A 173 -5.16 14.14 0.57
N GLY A 174 -5.11 13.24 -0.42
CA GLY A 174 -6.14 12.24 -0.69
C GLY A 174 -7.32 12.75 -1.52
N ALA A 175 -7.25 13.97 -2.06
CA ALA A 175 -8.32 14.57 -2.85
C ALA A 175 -8.64 13.77 -4.12
N GLY A 176 -7.61 13.30 -4.84
CA GLY A 176 -7.78 12.44 -6.00
C GLY A 176 -8.43 11.12 -5.66
N LEU A 177 -8.01 10.46 -4.58
CA LEU A 177 -8.65 9.24 -4.08
C LEU A 177 -10.14 9.47 -3.79
N LEU A 178 -10.49 10.57 -3.12
CA LEU A 178 -11.88 10.90 -2.82
C LEU A 178 -12.68 11.20 -4.09
N ALA A 179 -12.08 11.85 -5.09
CA ALA A 179 -12.70 12.09 -6.39
C ALA A 179 -13.02 10.77 -7.12
N ALA A 180 -12.05 9.86 -7.17
CA ALA A 180 -12.21 8.55 -7.80
C ALA A 180 -13.27 7.68 -7.10
N LEU A 181 -13.47 7.84 -5.79
CA LEU A 181 -14.55 7.20 -5.03
C LEU A 181 -15.89 7.95 -5.11
N GLY A 182 -15.98 9.03 -5.88
CA GLY A 182 -17.20 9.82 -6.05
C GLY A 182 -17.58 10.69 -4.84
N ALA A 183 -16.65 10.92 -3.90
CA ALA A 183 -16.87 11.75 -2.73
C ALA A 183 -16.45 13.22 -2.91
N ALA A 184 -15.70 13.52 -3.98
CA ALA A 184 -15.29 14.87 -4.37
C ALA A 184 -15.50 15.07 -5.89
N PRO A 185 -15.50 16.32 -6.39
CA PRO A 185 -15.58 16.59 -7.83
C PRO A 185 -14.36 16.01 -8.55
N ALA A 186 -14.51 15.62 -9.82
CA ALA A 186 -13.41 15.08 -10.62
C ALA A 186 -12.20 16.02 -10.71
N ASP A 187 -12.42 17.35 -10.68
CA ASP A 187 -11.34 18.35 -10.71
C ASP A 187 -10.42 18.29 -9.48
N ALA A 188 -10.87 17.68 -8.37
CA ALA A 188 -10.04 17.45 -7.19
C ALA A 188 -8.87 16.49 -7.45
N ALA A 189 -8.93 15.70 -8.53
CA ALA A 189 -7.85 14.82 -8.97
C ALA A 189 -6.69 15.56 -9.69
N HIS A 190 -6.78 16.88 -9.87
CA HIS A 190 -5.76 17.67 -10.56
C HIS A 190 -4.77 18.37 -9.60
N GLY A 191 -4.50 17.74 -8.46
CA GLY A 191 -3.48 18.17 -7.49
C GLY A 191 -4.00 18.98 -6.31
N LEU A 192 -3.09 19.26 -5.39
CA LEU A 192 -3.36 19.86 -4.09
C LEU A 192 -3.91 21.29 -4.18
N ASP A 193 -3.45 22.08 -5.16
CA ASP A 193 -3.93 23.44 -5.36
C ASP A 193 -5.43 23.45 -5.71
N ARG A 194 -5.88 22.47 -6.50
CA ARG A 194 -7.29 22.28 -6.84
C ARG A 194 -8.08 21.82 -5.63
N ALA A 195 -7.53 20.87 -4.87
CA ALA A 195 -8.12 20.40 -3.63
C ALA A 195 -8.34 21.54 -2.62
N ALA A 196 -7.36 22.44 -2.45
CA ALA A 196 -7.44 23.58 -1.54
C ALA A 196 -8.51 24.61 -1.92
N GLY A 197 -8.96 24.61 -3.18
CA GLY A 197 -10.07 25.44 -3.65
C GLY A 197 -11.46 24.90 -3.30
N LEU A 198 -11.56 23.68 -2.77
CA LEU A 198 -12.83 23.02 -2.48
C LEU A 198 -13.39 23.45 -1.13
N SER A 199 -14.72 23.53 -1.08
CA SER A 199 -15.50 23.77 0.13
C SER A 199 -16.12 22.48 0.67
N ALA A 200 -16.72 22.55 1.87
CA ALA A 200 -17.48 21.43 2.42
C ALA A 200 -18.65 21.00 1.52
N GLU A 201 -19.25 21.93 0.76
CA GLU A 201 -20.36 21.64 -0.16
C GLU A 201 -19.90 20.77 -1.33
N ASP A 202 -18.69 21.01 -1.85
CA ASP A 202 -18.08 20.20 -2.91
C ASP A 202 -17.81 18.76 -2.45
N LEU A 203 -17.63 18.57 -1.14
CA LEU A 203 -17.30 17.29 -0.51
C LEU A 203 -18.51 16.59 0.13
N ARG A 204 -19.74 17.01 -0.20
CA ARG A 204 -20.99 16.40 0.30
C ARG A 204 -21.12 14.89 0.06
N GLY A 205 -20.36 14.34 -0.89
CA GLY A 205 -20.30 12.90 -1.16
C GLY A 205 -19.62 12.09 -0.06
N LEU A 206 -18.82 12.72 0.82
CA LEU A 206 -18.12 12.05 1.92
C LEU A 206 -19.06 11.30 2.88
N GLY A 207 -20.22 11.88 3.22
CA GLY A 207 -21.19 11.23 4.10
C GLY A 207 -21.76 9.93 3.51
N ALA A 208 -22.05 9.94 2.20
CA ALA A 208 -22.50 8.78 1.46
C ALA A 208 -21.41 7.71 1.36
N LEU A 209 -20.17 8.10 1.03
CA LEU A 209 -19.02 7.19 0.99
C LEU A 209 -18.77 6.54 2.35
N ARG A 210 -18.75 7.32 3.45
CA ARG A 210 -18.60 6.78 4.81
C ARG A 210 -19.69 5.77 5.13
N THR A 211 -20.93 6.03 4.72
CA THR A 211 -22.05 5.11 4.91
C THR A 211 -21.87 3.83 4.11
N ALA A 212 -21.46 3.92 2.85
CA ALA A 212 -21.21 2.77 1.98
C ALA A 212 -20.05 1.88 2.48
N LEU A 213 -19.09 2.46 3.19
CA LEU A 213 -17.95 1.74 3.77
C LEU A 213 -18.23 1.19 5.18
N ARG A 214 -19.40 1.48 5.79
CA ARG A 214 -19.72 0.97 7.13
C ARG A 214 -19.69 -0.55 7.17
N GLY A 215 -19.05 -1.10 8.20
CA GLY A 215 -18.96 -2.54 8.42
C GLY A 215 -17.91 -3.24 7.55
N ARG A 216 -17.20 -2.53 6.68
CA ARG A 216 -16.00 -3.05 6.00
C ARG A 216 -14.77 -2.81 6.87
N ASP A 217 -13.85 -3.77 6.85
CA ASP A 217 -12.54 -3.64 7.48
C ASP A 217 -11.54 -3.08 6.46
N LEU A 218 -11.18 -1.79 6.59
CA LEU A 218 -10.22 -1.13 5.73
C LEU A 218 -8.90 -0.98 6.48
N VAL A 219 -7.86 -1.63 5.96
CA VAL A 219 -6.52 -1.62 6.56
C VAL A 219 -5.56 -0.90 5.61
N ALA A 220 -5.01 0.22 6.06
CA ALA A 220 -3.94 0.90 5.36
C ALA A 220 -2.58 0.43 5.91
N LEU A 221 -1.74 -0.13 5.05
CA LEU A 221 -0.36 -0.46 5.36
C LEU A 221 0.53 0.72 5.00
N HIS A 222 1.23 1.24 5.99
CA HIS A 222 2.25 2.25 5.81
C HIS A 222 3.44 1.93 6.74
N ALA A 223 4.65 2.24 6.29
CA ALA A 223 5.87 1.90 7.03
C ALA A 223 6.41 3.07 7.91
N HIS A 224 5.71 4.21 7.97
CA HIS A 224 6.21 5.46 8.56
C HIS A 224 5.14 6.24 9.31
N ASP A 225 5.29 6.42 10.62
CA ASP A 225 4.36 7.19 11.44
C ASP A 225 4.51 8.70 11.18
N LEU A 226 3.94 9.17 10.06
CA LEU A 226 3.95 10.55 9.62
C LEU A 226 2.52 11.13 9.72
N PRO A 227 2.31 12.20 10.50
CA PRO A 227 1.05 12.90 10.49
C PRO A 227 0.83 13.60 9.14
N LEU A 228 -0.42 13.88 8.79
CA LEU A 228 -0.74 14.60 7.56
C LEU A 228 -0.22 16.05 7.58
N LEU A 229 -0.37 16.72 8.72
CA LEU A 229 -0.04 18.14 8.92
C LEU A 229 0.92 18.32 10.10
N GLY A 230 1.58 19.46 10.16
CA GLY A 230 2.45 19.91 11.26
C GLY A 230 3.94 19.89 10.92
N LEU A 231 4.76 20.19 11.94
CA LEU A 231 6.22 20.36 11.78
C LEU A 231 6.97 19.10 11.35
N GLY A 232 6.38 17.93 11.54
CA GLY A 232 6.87 16.64 11.03
C GLY A 232 5.87 15.95 10.11
N GLY A 233 4.99 16.73 9.46
CA GLY A 233 3.94 16.21 8.60
C GLY A 233 4.43 15.84 7.19
N ALA A 234 3.51 15.32 6.37
CA ALA A 234 3.82 14.86 5.02
C ALA A 234 4.55 15.90 4.16
N SER A 235 4.16 17.18 4.23
CA SER A 235 4.81 18.26 3.47
C SER A 235 6.25 18.52 3.96
N ALA A 236 6.51 18.40 5.26
CA ALA A 236 7.84 18.59 5.84
C ALA A 236 8.79 17.44 5.45
N ASP A 237 8.30 16.20 5.40
CA ASP A 237 9.07 15.03 4.94
C ASP A 237 9.54 15.21 3.48
N LEU A 238 8.71 15.79 2.61
CA LEU A 238 9.12 16.09 1.22
C LEU A 238 10.30 17.08 1.15
N ALA A 239 10.32 18.09 2.04
CA ALA A 239 11.43 19.04 2.12
C ALA A 239 12.70 18.39 2.70
N GLU A 240 12.57 17.60 3.76
CA GLU A 240 13.69 16.89 4.39
C GLU A 240 14.33 15.87 3.43
N ALA A 241 13.50 15.20 2.63
CA ALA A 241 13.94 14.29 1.57
C ALA A 241 14.54 15.00 0.34
N GLY A 242 14.57 16.35 0.33
CA GLY A 242 15.12 17.16 -0.77
C GLY A 242 14.28 17.09 -2.06
N ARG A 243 12.99 16.75 -1.97
CA ARG A 243 12.10 16.59 -3.13
C ARG A 243 11.43 17.89 -3.55
N VAL A 244 11.22 18.78 -2.58
CA VAL A 244 10.71 20.13 -2.78
C VAL A 244 11.56 21.09 -1.94
N ASP A 245 11.62 22.35 -2.34
CA ASP A 245 12.23 23.35 -1.47
C ASP A 245 11.35 23.62 -0.23
N PRO A 246 11.93 24.14 0.87
CA PRO A 246 11.18 24.38 2.09
C PRO A 246 10.01 25.36 1.95
N ALA A 247 10.06 26.31 1.02
CA ALA A 247 8.98 27.28 0.82
C ALA A 247 7.80 26.62 0.09
N ALA A 248 8.07 25.80 -0.92
CA ALA A 248 7.07 24.99 -1.60
C ALA A 248 6.39 23.98 -0.65
N ALA A 249 7.16 23.36 0.25
CA ALA A 249 6.59 22.49 1.29
C ALA A 249 5.64 23.23 2.24
N GLN A 250 5.99 24.47 2.64
CA GLN A 250 5.11 25.28 3.48
C GLN A 250 3.81 25.68 2.77
N GLU A 251 3.87 25.94 1.46
CA GLU A 251 2.66 26.24 0.70
C GLU A 251 1.78 25.00 0.53
N ALA A 252 2.39 23.85 0.24
CA ALA A 252 1.68 22.57 0.20
C ALA A 252 0.99 22.26 1.55
N GLU A 253 1.66 22.51 2.67
CA GLU A 253 1.11 22.34 4.00
C GLU A 253 -0.16 23.19 4.22
N ARG A 254 -0.14 24.47 3.80
CA ARG A 254 -1.31 25.35 3.90
C ARG A 254 -2.45 24.86 3.03
N ALA A 255 -2.15 24.48 1.79
CA ALA A 255 -3.14 23.96 0.84
C ALA A 255 -3.81 22.68 1.38
N ALA A 256 -3.02 21.74 1.91
CA ALA A 256 -3.52 20.53 2.57
C ALA A 256 -4.38 20.87 3.79
N ALA A 257 -3.96 21.81 4.64
CA ALA A 257 -4.73 22.21 5.82
C ALA A 257 -6.11 22.80 5.45
N VAL A 258 -6.19 23.60 4.38
CA VAL A 258 -7.47 24.13 3.88
C VAL A 258 -8.39 23.01 3.43
N PHE A 259 -7.89 22.08 2.61
CA PHE A 259 -8.67 20.94 2.14
C PHE A 259 -9.15 20.04 3.28
N VAL A 260 -8.25 19.70 4.23
CA VAL A 260 -8.56 18.84 5.38
C VAL A 260 -9.64 19.47 6.26
N ARG A 261 -9.61 20.79 6.46
CA ARG A 261 -10.68 21.50 7.18
C ARG A 261 -12.02 21.36 6.47
N ALA A 262 -12.06 21.61 5.15
CA ALA A 262 -13.29 21.47 4.35
C ALA A 262 -13.84 20.04 4.40
N ALA A 263 -12.95 19.03 4.32
CA ALA A 263 -13.32 17.63 4.45
C ALA A 263 -13.86 17.30 5.86
N GLY A 264 -13.25 17.86 6.91
CA GLY A 264 -13.72 17.72 8.29
C GLY A 264 -15.11 18.30 8.50
N GLU A 265 -15.39 19.48 7.94
CA GLU A 265 -16.70 20.13 7.97
C GLU A 265 -17.76 19.33 7.20
N ALA A 266 -17.41 18.78 6.04
CA ALA A 266 -18.33 17.95 5.23
C ALA A 266 -18.63 16.58 5.86
N ALA A 267 -17.76 16.11 6.74
CA ALA A 267 -17.86 14.80 7.38
C ALA A 267 -18.50 14.83 8.78
N ALA A 268 -18.78 16.03 9.32
CA ALA A 268 -19.46 16.28 10.59
C ALA A 268 -20.98 16.12 10.47
#